data_AF-A0A2J7PGH8-F1
#
_entry.id   AF-A0A2J7PGH8-F1
#
_cell.length_a   1.000
_cell.length_b   1.000
_cell.length_c   1.000
_cell.angle_alpha   90.00
_cell.angle_beta   90.00
_cell.angle_gamma   90.00
#
_symmetry.space_group_name_H-M   'P 1'
#
loop_
_entity.id
_entity.type
_entity.pdbx_description
1 polymer ?
#
loop_
_entity_poly.entity_id
_entity_poly.type
_entity_poly.pdbx_seq_one_letter_code
_entity_poly.pdbx_strand_id
1 'polypeptide(L)' 'MKVIDLEKNSGAQSSVQKEVFIHRMVNHSNIVRFYGHRHDGNLEYIFLEFLSGGDLFDRITGHGKEMEGAVVFKSYKK' A
#
# COMPACT_ATOMS: atom_id res chain seq x y z
N MET A 1 2.26 -7.56 -3.40
CA MET A 1 1.00 -7.47 -4.18
C MET A 1 -0.09 -6.94 -3.25
N LYS A 2 -0.77 -5.88 -3.65
CA LYS A 2 -1.90 -5.28 -2.94
C LYS A 2 -3.18 -5.60 -3.72
N VAL A 3 -4.23 -6.03 -3.02
CA VAL A 3 -5.54 -6.37 -3.60
C VAL A 3 -6.55 -5.39 -3.04
N ILE A 4 -7.35 -4.78 -3.92
CA ILE A 4 -8.34 -3.77 -3.56
C ILE A 4 -9.67 -4.21 -4.14
N ASP A 5 -10.69 -4.24 -3.28
CA ASP A 5 -12.07 -4.46 -3.69
C ASP A 5 -12.74 -3.11 -3.96
N LEU A 6 -13.16 -2.92 -5.19
CA LEU A 6 -13.71 -1.67 -5.70
C LEU A 6 -15.16 -1.42 -5.23
N GLU A 7 -15.88 -2.46 -4.80
CA GLU A 7 -17.27 -2.33 -4.35
C GLU A 7 -17.39 -1.95 -2.87
N LYS A 8 -16.34 -2.19 -2.08
CA LYS A 8 -16.35 -1.88 -0.64
C LYS A 8 -16.54 -0.40 -0.34
N ASN A 9 -16.18 0.49 -1.27
CA ASN A 9 -16.31 1.93 -1.08
C ASN A 9 -16.51 2.63 -2.43
N SER A 10 -17.51 3.50 -2.54
CA SER A 10 -17.84 4.23 -3.76
C SER A 10 -16.69 5.10 -4.31
N GLY A 11 -15.75 5.51 -3.46
CA GLY A 11 -14.56 6.26 -3.86
C GLY A 11 -13.35 5.39 -4.25
N ALA A 12 -13.42 4.06 -4.06
CA ALA A 12 -12.28 3.15 -4.19
C ALA A 12 -11.62 3.25 -5.57
N GLN A 13 -12.41 3.21 -6.64
CA GLN A 13 -11.91 3.29 -8.01
C GLN A 13 -11.10 4.56 -8.26
N SER A 14 -11.61 5.72 -7.82
CA SER A 14 -10.92 7.00 -7.98
C SER A 14 -9.61 7.06 -7.18
N SER A 15 -9.59 6.49 -5.98
CA SER A 15 -8.41 6.42 -5.12
C SER A 15 -7.34 5.49 -5.71
N VAL A 16 -7.74 4.34 -6.23
CA VAL A 16 -6.87 3.39 -6.93
C VAL A 16 -6.24 4.02 -8.16
N GLN A 17 -7.03 4.71 -8.99
CA GLN A 17 -6.51 5.39 -10.18
C GLN A 17 -5.47 6.45 -9.83
N LYS A 18 -5.71 7.24 -8.78
CA LYS A 18 -4.73 8.22 -8.28
C LYS A 18 -3.46 7.55 -7.78
N GLU A 19 -3.57 6.47 -7.01
CA GLU A 19 -2.41 5.71 -6.51
C GLU A 19 -1.56 5.16 -7.67
N VAL A 20 -2.19 4.51 -8.65
CA VAL A 20 -1.51 3.97 -9.84
C VAL A 20 -0.86 5.08 -10.66
N PHE A 21 -1.54 6.22 -10.85
CA PHE A 21 -1.00 7.34 -11.62
C PHE A 21 0.27 7.90 -10.97
N ILE A 22 0.23 8.18 -9.67
CA ILE A 22 1.38 8.69 -8.92
C ILE A 22 2.54 7.69 -8.97
N HIS A 23 2.27 6.40 -8.71
CA HIS A 23 3.30 5.36 -8.70
C HIS A 23 3.98 5.18 -10.07
N ARG A 24 3.28 5.41 -11.19
CA ARG A 24 3.87 5.36 -12.54
C ARG A 24 4.88 6.49 -12.79
N MET A 25 4.75 7.61 -12.10
CA MET A 25 5.59 8.80 -12.33
C MET A 25 6.88 8.78 -11.51
N VAL A 26 7.00 7.89 -10.53
CA VAL A 26 8.09 7.90 -9.56
C VAL A 26 9.02 6.70 -9.78
N ASN A 27 10.32 6.97 -9.90
CA ASN A 27 11.36 5.95 -10.01
C ASN A 27 12.60 6.40 -9.24
N HIS A 28 12.72 5.97 -7.98
CA HIS A 28 13.79 6.37 -7.08
C HIS A 28 14.13 5.22 -6.12
N SER A 29 15.40 5.09 -5.71
CA SER A 29 15.90 3.98 -4.88
C SER A 29 15.25 3.89 -3.50
N ASN A 30 14.82 5.02 -2.94
CA ASN A 30 14.19 5.10 -1.61
C ASN A 30 12.65 5.10 -1.66
N ILE A 31 12.04 4.79 -2.80
CA ILE A 31 10.59 4.72 -2.97
C ILE A 31 10.25 3.32 -3.48
N VAL A 32 9.21 2.70 -2.90
CA VAL A 32 8.78 1.35 -3.28
C VAL A 32 8.51 1.29 -4.77
N ARG A 33 9.23 0.42 -5.48
CA ARG A 33 9.08 0.34 -6.93
C ARG A 33 7.71 -0.22 -7.31
N PHE A 34 7.08 0.43 -8.29
CA PHE A 34 5.87 -0.04 -8.94
C PHE A 34 6.23 -0.86 -10.18
N TYR A 35 5.61 -2.04 -10.32
CA TYR A 35 5.79 -2.91 -11.48
C TYR A 35 4.60 -2.88 -12.43
N GLY A 36 3.39 -2.61 -11.92
CA GLY A 36 2.18 -2.63 -12.73
C GLY A 36 0.91 -2.78 -11.90
N HIS A 37 -0.21 -2.79 -12.59
CA HIS A 37 -1.52 -3.10 -12.02
C HIS A 37 -2.33 -3.96 -12.99
N ARG A 38 -3.30 -4.69 -12.47
CA ARG A 38 -4.26 -5.48 -13.24
C ARG A 38 -5.64 -5.29 -12.63
N HIS A 39 -6.62 -5.13 -13.51
CA HIS A 39 -8.03 -5.11 -13.19
C HIS A 39 -8.66 -6.48 -13.49
N ASP A 40 -9.47 -7.01 -12.57
CA ASP A 40 -10.23 -8.26 -12.77
C ASP A 40 -11.57 -8.20 -12.02
N GLY A 41 -12.65 -7.95 -12.76
CA GLY A 41 -13.98 -7.74 -12.19
C GLY A 41 -13.97 -6.58 -11.19
N ASN A 42 -14.37 -6.86 -9.95
CA ASN A 42 -14.41 -5.84 -8.89
C ASN A 42 -13.10 -5.72 -8.11
N LEU A 43 -12.05 -6.43 -8.54
CA LEU A 43 -10.76 -6.43 -7.86
C LEU A 43 -9.70 -5.68 -8.68
N GLU A 44 -8.95 -4.83 -8.00
CA GLU A 44 -7.71 -4.27 -8.51
C GLU A 44 -6.51 -4.90 -7.82
N TYR A 45 -5.51 -5.27 -8.63
CA TYR A 45 -4.24 -5.80 -8.18
C TYR A 45 -3.14 -4.80 -8.49
N ILE A 46 -2.39 -4.37 -7.47
CA ILE A 46 -1.22 -3.50 -7.62
C ILE A 46 0.04 -4.30 -7.28
N PHE A 47 0.97 -4.35 -8.23
CA PHE A 47 2.25 -5.06 -8.12
C PHE A 47 3.34 -4.07 -7.72
N LEU A 48 3.87 -4.28 -6.52
CA LEU A 48 4.90 -3.46 -5.89
C LEU A 48 6.10 -4.35 -5.51
N GLU A 49 7.26 -3.71 -5.37
CA GLU A 49 8.45 -4.29 -4.78
C GLU A 49 8.19 -4.90 -3.40
N PHE A 50 8.80 -6.06 -3.17
CA PHE A 50 8.75 -6.72 -1.87
C PHE A 50 9.92 -6.25 -1.00
N LEU A 51 9.61 -5.61 0.13
CA LEU A 51 10.58 -5.15 1.11
C LEU A 51 10.61 -6.13 2.29
N SER A 52 11.68 -6.93 2.38
CA SER A 52 11.84 -7.92 3.46
C SER A 52 12.15 -7.31 4.83
N GLY A 53 12.54 -6.02 4.88
CA GLY A 53 13.00 -5.33 6.08
C GLY A 53 11.92 -4.87 7.06
N GLY A 54 10.64 -5.20 6.80
CA GLY A 54 9.50 -4.72 7.57
C GLY A 54 9.20 -3.24 7.33
N ASP A 55 8.29 -2.69 8.14
CA ASP A 55 7.99 -1.26 8.14
C ASP A 55 8.77 -0.52 9.26
N LEU A 56 8.77 0.81 9.17
CA LEU A 56 9.45 1.65 10.17
C LEU A 56 8.77 1.59 11.53
N PHE A 57 7.46 1.35 11.59
CA PHE A 57 6.70 1.30 12.84
C PHE A 57 7.12 0.09 13.68
N ASP A 58 7.29 -1.08 13.05
CA ASP A 58 7.83 -2.30 13.67
C ASP A 58 9.21 -2.05 14.31
N ARG A 59 10.02 -1.15 13.73
CA ARG A 59 11.35 -0.78 14.28
C ARG A 59 11.29 0.23 15.41
N ILE A 60 10.39 1.21 15.33
CA ILE A 60 10.24 2.25 16.37
C ILE A 60 9.58 1.66 17.62
N THR A 61 8.59 0.78 17.44
CA THR A 61 7.81 0.20 18.54
C THR A 61 8.43 -1.06 19.16
N GLY A 62 9.71 -1.33 18.88
CA GLY A 62 10.42 -2.59 19.09
C GLY A 62 10.29 -3.34 20.43
N HIS A 63 9.60 -2.82 21.44
CA HIS A 63 9.31 -3.52 22.69
C HIS A 63 7.96 -3.06 23.28
N GLY A 64 6.87 -3.77 22.98
CA GLY A 64 5.73 -3.97 23.88
C GLY A 64 5.06 -2.75 24.52
N LYS A 65 4.98 -1.60 23.84
CA LYS A 65 4.10 -0.51 24.27
C LYS A 65 3.23 -0.04 23.12
N GLU A 66 1.93 -0.31 23.24
CA GLU A 66 0.91 0.34 22.44
C GLU A 66 0.98 1.85 22.71
N MET A 67 1.32 2.63 21.68
CA MET A 67 1.22 4.08 21.75
C MET A 67 -0.22 4.47 21.44
N GLU A 68 -0.98 4.92 22.44
CA GLU A 68 -2.29 5.56 22.22
C GLU A 68 -2.11 6.72 21.22
N GLY A 69 -2.81 6.62 20.09
CA GLY A 69 -2.81 7.68 19.06
C GLY A 69 -1.97 7.39 17.82
N ALA A 70 -1.26 6.27 17.72
CA ALA A 70 -0.71 5.82 16.44
C ALA A 70 -1.87 5.42 15.52
N VAL A 71 -2.30 6.33 14.65
CA VAL A 71 -3.14 5.99 13.49
C VAL A 71 -2.35 4.94 12.71
N VAL A 72 -2.78 3.70 12.86
CA VAL A 72 -2.13 2.54 12.29
C VAL A 72 -2.21 2.66 10.76
N PHE A 73 -1.15 3.19 10.15
CA PHE A 73 -0.92 3.08 8.71
C PHE A 73 -0.54 1.62 8.39
N LYS A 74 -1.44 0.68 8.67
CA LYS A 74 -1.40 -0.69 8.12
C LYS A 74 -1.84 -0.60 6.66
N SER A 75 -1.05 0.06 5.84
CA SER A 75 -1.07 -0.20 4.40
C SER A 75 0.10 -1.14 4.14
N TYR A 76 -0.12 -2.19 3.35
CA TYR A 76 0.84 -3.25 2.99
C TYR A 76 0.95 -4.50 3.88
N LYS A 77 0.07 -4.72 4.86
CA LYS A 77 -0.16 -6.08 5.39
C LYS A 77 -1.49 -6.59 4.81
N LYS A 78 -1.41 -7.77 4.19
CA LYS A 78 -2.54 -8.54 3.62
C LYS A 78 -3.70 -8.63 4.60
#